data_AF-Q6HJ50-F1
#
_entry.id   AF-Q6HJ50-F1
#
_cell.length_a   1.000
_cell.length_b   1.000
_cell.length_c   1.000
_cell.angle_alpha   90.00
_cell.angle_beta   90.00
_cell.angle_gamma   90.00
#
_symmetry.space_group_name_H-M   'P 1'
#
loop_
_entity.id
_entity.type
_entity.pdbx_description
1 polymer ?
#
loop_
_entity_poly.entity_id
_entity_poly.type
_entity_poly.pdbx_seq_one_letter_code
_entity_poly.pdbx_strand_id
1 'polypeptide(L)'
;MKQKISNVTGEIILSYKENGYQVVLDEFKHAKCINIVTYNINTYESNSVLIKELRKLNKTTKINIILNIPNGSYVKNFKNRIDQKEFDKVEN
;
A
#
# COMPACT_ATOMS: atom_id res chain seq x y z
N MET A 1 -6.82 0.29 11.37
CA MET A 1 -8.25 0.66 11.41
C MET A 1 -8.90 0.18 10.11
N LYS A 2 -9.96 -0.62 10.19
CA LYS A 2 -10.75 -1.00 9.00
C LYS A 2 -11.79 0.08 8.76
N GLN A 3 -11.86 0.63 7.55
CA GLN A 3 -12.84 1.65 7.19
C GLN A 3 -13.61 1.19 5.96
N LYS A 4 -14.94 1.23 6.05
CA LYS A 4 -15.83 1.02 4.90
C LYS A 4 -16.01 2.37 4.19
N ILE A 5 -15.78 2.40 2.89
CA ILE A 5 -16.01 3.61 2.07
C ILE A 5 -17.38 3.49 1.41
N SER A 6 -18.18 4.55 1.54
CA SER A 6 -19.47 4.67 0.85
C SER A 6 -19.28 4.59 -0.67
N ASN A 7 -20.13 3.84 -1.35
CA ASN A 7 -20.14 3.65 -2.81
C ASN A 7 -18.98 2.83 -3.39
N VAL A 8 -18.26 2.07 -2.55
CA VAL A 8 -17.29 1.08 -3.02
C VAL A 8 -17.68 -0.29 -2.45
N THR A 9 -17.73 -1.31 -3.30
CA THR A 9 -17.85 -2.72 -2.87
C THR A 9 -16.47 -3.22 -2.44
N GLY A 10 -16.02 -2.78 -1.28
CA GLY A 10 -14.73 -3.18 -0.73
C GLY A 10 -14.48 -2.66 0.69
N GLU A 11 -13.49 -3.27 1.34
CA GLU A 11 -12.99 -2.83 2.64
C GLU A 11 -11.60 -2.21 2.49
N ILE A 12 -11.34 -1.12 3.21
CA ILE A 12 -10.00 -0.54 3.28
C ILE A 12 -9.38 -0.83 4.64
N ILE A 13 -8.17 -1.38 4.60
CA ILE A 13 -7.37 -1.66 5.78
C ILE A 13 -6.22 -0.65 5.81
N LEU A 14 -6.27 0.27 6.77
CA LEU A 14 -5.17 1.17 7.04
C LEU A 14 -4.38 0.65 8.24
N SER A 15 -3.10 0.39 8.02
CA SER A 15 -2.18 -0.02 9.08
C SER A 15 -0.91 0.80 9.09
N TYR A 16 -0.38 0.99 10.28
CA TYR A 16 0.97 1.49 10.49
C TYR A 16 1.89 0.30 10.75
N LYS A 17 3.04 0.27 10.05
CA LYS A 17 3.95 -0.88 10.04
C LYS A 17 3.21 -2.17 9.66
N GLU A 18 3.38 -3.25 10.42
CA GLU A 18 2.87 -4.58 10.06
C GLU A 18 1.48 -4.91 10.64
N ASN A 19 0.86 -4.00 11.39
CA ASN A 19 -0.33 -4.28 12.20
C ASN A 19 -1.63 -4.59 11.42
N GLY A 20 -1.63 -4.47 10.10
CA GLY A 20 -2.77 -4.86 9.22
C GLY A 20 -2.40 -5.92 8.20
N TYR A 21 -1.18 -6.43 8.27
CA TYR A 21 -0.60 -7.23 7.23
C TYR A 21 -1.23 -8.63 7.17
N GLN A 22 -1.45 -9.27 8.32
CA GLN A 22 -2.04 -10.62 8.38
C GLN A 22 -3.44 -10.69 7.76
N VAL A 23 -4.29 -9.70 8.02
CA VAL A 23 -5.66 -9.67 7.48
C VAL A 23 -5.67 -9.63 5.95
N VAL A 24 -4.68 -8.97 5.34
CA VAL A 24 -4.55 -8.94 3.88
C VAL A 24 -4.08 -10.30 3.35
N LEU A 25 -3.14 -10.95 4.05
CA LEU A 25 -2.63 -12.27 3.66
C LEU A 25 -3.70 -13.36 3.76
N ASP A 26 -4.55 -13.32 4.79
CA ASP A 26 -5.62 -14.29 5.02
C ASP A 26 -6.62 -14.34 3.85
N GLU A 27 -6.79 -13.23 3.14
CA GLU A 27 -7.68 -13.10 1.98
C GLU A 27 -7.04 -13.50 0.65
N PHE A 28 -5.71 -13.69 0.59
CA PHE A 28 -5.04 -14.04 -0.67
C PHE A 28 -5.61 -15.33 -1.28
N LYS A 29 -5.95 -16.33 -0.45
CA LYS A 29 -6.50 -17.61 -0.91
C LYS A 29 -7.88 -17.50 -1.57
N HIS A 30 -8.63 -16.44 -1.27
CA HIS A 30 -9.94 -16.16 -1.87
C HIS A 30 -9.84 -15.19 -3.06
N ALA A 31 -8.68 -14.56 -3.26
CA ALA A 31 -8.49 -13.53 -4.25
C ALA A 31 -8.42 -14.14 -5.66
N LYS A 32 -9.28 -13.64 -6.56
CA LYS A 32 -9.19 -13.90 -8.00
C LYS A 32 -7.98 -13.18 -8.63
N CYS A 33 -7.63 -12.03 -8.07
CA CYS A 33 -6.55 -11.17 -8.54
C CYS A 33 -5.91 -10.45 -7.35
N ILE A 34 -4.59 -10.31 -7.38
CA ILE A 34 -3.80 -9.59 -6.39
C ILE A 34 -2.97 -8.53 -7.12
N ASN A 35 -3.15 -7.27 -6.74
CA ASN A 35 -2.35 -6.15 -7.25
C ASN A 35 -1.52 -5.57 -6.11
N ILE A 36 -0.20 -5.60 -6.25
CA ILE A 36 0.74 -5.06 -5.27
C ILE A 36 1.41 -3.86 -5.89
N VAL A 37 1.25 -2.70 -5.25
CA VAL A 37 1.84 -1.44 -5.70
C VAL A 37 2.71 -0.91 -4.58
N THR A 38 4.02 -0.87 -4.79
CA THR A 38 4.99 -0.56 -3.72
C THR A 38 6.27 0.06 -4.25
N TYR A 39 6.99 0.76 -3.38
CA TYR A 39 8.29 1.32 -3.70
C TYR A 39 9.32 0.21 -3.89
N ASN A 40 9.34 -0.76 -2.98
CA ASN A 40 10.24 -1.89 -3.00
C ASN A 40 9.58 -3.13 -2.38
N ILE A 41 10.02 -4.31 -2.80
CA ILE A 41 9.78 -5.58 -2.13
C ILE A 41 11.13 -6.26 -1.90
N ASN A 42 11.40 -6.69 -0.67
CA ASN A 42 12.58 -7.50 -0.42
C ASN A 42 12.32 -8.93 -0.88
N THR A 43 12.80 -9.28 -2.07
CA THR A 43 12.70 -10.62 -2.66
C THR A 43 13.87 -11.54 -2.30
N TYR A 44 14.96 -10.99 -1.75
CA TYR A 44 16.18 -11.74 -1.46
C TYR A 44 16.17 -12.37 -0.08
N GLU A 45 15.36 -11.85 0.84
CA GLU A 45 15.17 -12.49 2.14
C GLU A 45 14.32 -13.75 2.00
N SER A 46 14.94 -14.89 2.30
CA SER A 46 14.29 -16.20 2.40
C SER A 46 13.14 -16.22 3.40
N ASN A 47 13.03 -15.22 4.28
CA ASN A 47 11.97 -15.06 5.28
C ASN A 47 10.91 -14.01 4.94
N SER A 48 10.91 -13.48 3.72
CA SER A 48 9.86 -12.56 3.28
C SER A 48 8.48 -13.25 3.29
N VAL A 49 7.66 -12.87 4.28
CA VAL A 49 6.31 -13.42 4.48
C VAL A 49 5.45 -13.21 3.23
N LEU A 50 5.55 -12.03 2.59
CA LEU A 50 4.83 -11.73 1.35
C LEU A 50 5.09 -12.77 0.27
N ILE A 51 6.38 -13.00 -0.01
CA ILE A 51 6.81 -13.86 -1.11
C ILE A 51 6.44 -15.31 -0.82
N LYS A 52 6.53 -15.75 0.45
CA LYS A 52 6.08 -17.08 0.86
C LYS A 52 4.59 -17.28 0.63
N GLU A 53 3.74 -16.32 1.04
CA GLU A 53 2.30 -16.44 0.83
C GLU A 53 1.91 -16.38 -0.65
N LEU A 54 2.53 -15.50 -1.45
CA LEU A 54 2.28 -15.45 -2.89
C LEU A 54 2.64 -16.76 -3.59
N ARG A 55 3.71 -17.44 -3.15
CA ARG A 55 4.12 -18.76 -3.70
C ARG A 55 3.17 -19.90 -3.34
N LYS A 56 2.35 -19.76 -2.29
CA LYS A 56 1.35 -20.78 -1.90
C LYS A 56 0.06 -20.70 -2.72
N LEU A 57 -0.14 -19.62 -3.47
CA LEU A 57 -1.36 -19.43 -4.24
C LEU A 57 -1.46 -20.40 -5.40
N ASN A 58 -2.70 -20.68 -5.80
CA ASN A 58 -2.96 -21.49 -6.98
C ASN A 58 -2.42 -20.79 -8.24
N LYS A 59 -2.17 -21.57 -9.29
CA LYS A 59 -1.66 -21.01 -10.56
C LYS A 59 -2.69 -20.14 -11.30
N THR A 60 -3.95 -20.12 -10.87
CA THR A 60 -5.04 -19.40 -11.53
C THR A 60 -5.23 -17.99 -10.98
N THR A 61 -4.74 -17.68 -9.78
CA THR A 61 -4.75 -16.33 -9.21
C THR A 61 -3.79 -15.44 -10.00
N LYS A 62 -4.34 -14.38 -10.61
CA LYS A 62 -3.53 -13.38 -11.32
C LYS A 62 -2.81 -12.49 -10.31
N ILE A 63 -1.49 -12.38 -10.42
CA ILE A 63 -0.66 -11.52 -9.55
C ILE A 63 0.02 -10.47 -10.41
N ASN A 64 -0.23 -9.18 -10.11
CA ASN A 64 0.48 -8.06 -10.73
C ASN A 64 1.26 -7.30 -9.65
N ILE A 65 2.54 -7.04 -9.91
CA ILE A 65 3.42 -6.30 -9.00
C ILE A 65 3.98 -5.09 -9.73
N ILE A 66 3.70 -3.90 -9.20
CA ILE A 66 4.22 -2.62 -9.68
C ILE A 66 5.21 -2.11 -8.62
N LEU A 67 6.49 -2.04 -9.02
CA LEU A 67 7.60 -1.61 -8.17
C LEU A 67 8.06 -0.20 -8.52
N ASN A 68 8.98 0.33 -7.72
CA ASN A 68 9.61 1.63 -7.93
C ASN A 68 8.62 2.80 -8.00
N ILE A 69 7.46 2.69 -7.33
CA ILE A 69 6.61 3.87 -7.15
C ILE A 69 7.38 4.91 -6.34
N PRO A 70 7.25 6.21 -6.62
CA PRO A 70 7.90 7.24 -5.83
C PRO A 70 7.65 7.06 -4.32
N ASN A 71 8.70 6.99 -3.51
CA ASN A 71 8.62 6.74 -2.05
C ASN A 71 7.99 7.89 -1.24
N GLY A 72 7.36 8.86 -1.92
CA GLY A 72 6.76 10.03 -1.30
C GLY A 72 7.76 11.04 -0.73
N SER A 73 9.08 10.84 -0.87
CA SER A 73 10.08 11.85 -0.43
C SER A 73 9.88 13.20 -1.12
N TYR A 74 9.38 13.20 -2.35
CA TYR A 74 8.98 14.41 -3.08
C TYR A 74 7.86 15.18 -2.38
N VAL A 75 6.99 14.52 -1.61
CA VAL A 75 5.89 15.14 -0.83
C VAL A 75 6.44 16.04 0.29
N LYS A 76 7.67 15.79 0.77
CA LYS A 76 8.35 16.72 1.70
C LYS A 76 8.52 18.11 1.08
N ASN A 77 8.79 18.17 -0.22
CA ASN A 77 8.90 19.43 -0.95
C ASN A 77 7.53 20.08 -1.21
N PHE A 78 6.43 19.32 -1.14
CA PHE A 78 5.07 19.86 -1.26
C PHE A 78 4.57 20.45 0.06
N LYS A 79 4.90 19.86 1.23
CA LYS A 79 4.55 20.47 2.54
C LYS A 79 5.10 21.88 2.67
N ASN A 80 6.39 22.08 2.37
CA ASN A 80 7.02 23.40 2.44
C ASN A 80 6.35 24.44 1.52
N ARG A 81 5.74 24.01 0.41
CA ARG A 81 5.04 24.90 -0.54
C ARG A 81 3.60 25.22 -0.13
N ILE A 82 2.94 24.33 0.60
CA ILE A 82 1.59 24.56 1.14
C ILE A 82 1.68 25.45 2.37
N ASP A 83 2.66 25.21 3.25
CA ASP A 83 2.87 26.05 4.43
C ASP A 83 3.18 27.50 3.99
N GLN A 84 4.13 27.75 3.08
CA GLN A 84 4.44 29.12 2.62
C GLN A 84 3.25 29.86 1.98
N LYS A 85 2.47 29.20 1.11
CA LYS A 85 1.36 29.84 0.41
C LYS A 85 0.16 30.19 1.29
N GLU A 86 0.01 29.54 2.44
CA GLU A 86 -1.04 29.85 3.41
C GLU A 86 -0.58 30.91 4.43
N PHE A 87 0.73 31.03 4.71
CA PHE A 87 1.28 32.15 5.50
C PHE A 87 1.27 33.48 4.72
N ASP A 88 1.65 33.48 3.43
CA ASP A 88 1.70 34.71 2.60
C ASP A 88 0.31 35.32 2.29
N LYS A 89 -0.78 34.58 2.51
CA LYS A 89 -2.15 35.07 2.34
C LYS A 89 -2.72 35.75 3.58
N VAL A 90 -2.07 35.63 4.73
CA VAL A 90 -2.53 36.19 6.00
C VAL A 90 -1.91 37.58 6.26
N GLU A 91 -0.92 37.99 5.47
CA GLU A 91 -0.23 39.28 5.59
C GLU A 91 -0.62 40.34 4.53
N ASN A 92 -1.80 40.27 3.91
CA ASN A 92 -2.32 41.38 3.08
C ASN A 92 -3.73 41.80 3.47
#